data_AF-A0A368ZYH1-F1
#
_entry.id   AF-A0A368ZYH1-F1
#
_cell.length_a   1.000
_cell.length_b   1.000
_cell.length_c   1.000
_cell.angle_alpha   90.00
_cell.angle_beta   90.00
_cell.angle_gamma   90.00
#
_symmetry.space_group_name_H-M   'P 1'
#
loop_
_entity.id
_entity.type
_entity.pdbx_description
1 polymer ?
#
loop_
_entity_poly.entity_id
_entity_poly.type
_entity_poly.pdbx_seq_one_letter_code
_entity_poly.pdbx_strand_id
1 'polypeptide(L)'
;MVKHNPSRYRYAIVLQGHDWLKGVIGIVAARLVEEFHRPAIVFTRSGDFLVGSARSILTVNIYDALNFCSHIIHQFGGHSHAAGVTLLPDNFELFFHSISEVIKRQATPETFKKKLFAEAEIKLADIDDKLIRLSTTHLQPTGIGNPTPHYISRNLKVLNNSRLIGSDQSHIKLYLHEPETNTYIQAVWFSKGHHFPHIINAGTVDAIYTLDFNTFNGHSAKQLKLLDLKINP
;
A
#
# COMPACT_ATOMS: atom_id res chain seq x y z
N MET A 1 -6.39 16.12 0.29
CA MET A 1 -7.54 16.06 -0.64
C MET A 1 -8.26 14.70 -0.60
N VAL A 2 -7.60 13.58 -0.93
CA VAL A 2 -8.26 12.24 -0.88
C VAL A 2 -8.76 11.88 0.52
N LYS A 3 -7.91 12.06 1.55
CA LYS A 3 -8.25 11.79 2.96
C LYS A 3 -9.40 12.66 3.50
N HIS A 4 -9.68 13.82 2.91
CA HIS A 4 -10.76 14.70 3.36
C HIS A 4 -12.12 14.35 2.75
N ASN A 5 -12.16 13.62 1.63
CA ASN A 5 -13.40 13.22 0.94
C ASN A 5 -13.34 11.74 0.51
N PRO A 6 -13.21 10.79 1.45
CA PRO A 6 -13.01 9.37 1.12
C PRO A 6 -14.20 8.75 0.37
N SER A 7 -15.42 9.23 0.59
CA SER A 7 -16.62 8.76 -0.10
C SER A 7 -16.59 9.05 -1.60
N ARG A 8 -16.07 10.22 -2.00
CA ARG A 8 -15.91 10.61 -3.42
C ARG A 8 -14.96 9.66 -4.14
N TYR A 9 -13.87 9.28 -3.50
CA TYR A 9 -12.79 8.49 -4.11
C TYR A 9 -12.87 6.99 -3.82
N ARG A 10 -14.07 6.49 -3.46
CA ARG A 10 -14.26 5.10 -3.05
C ARG A 10 -13.86 4.08 -4.13
N TYR A 11 -14.09 4.40 -5.40
CA TYR A 11 -13.91 3.48 -6.54
C TYR A 11 -12.74 3.87 -7.44
N ALA A 12 -12.55 5.16 -7.69
CA ALA A 12 -11.42 5.70 -8.44
C ALA A 12 -10.98 7.03 -7.83
N ILE A 13 -9.67 7.27 -7.82
CA ILE A 13 -9.08 8.56 -7.46
C ILE A 13 -8.83 9.33 -8.76
N VAL A 14 -9.63 10.36 -9.04
CA VAL A 14 -9.41 11.24 -10.20
C VAL A 14 -9.09 12.63 -9.70
N LEU A 15 -7.89 13.11 -10.00
CA LEU A 15 -7.40 14.41 -9.53
C LEU A 15 -6.89 15.24 -10.70
N GLN A 16 -6.98 16.56 -10.56
CA GLN A 16 -6.36 17.52 -11.45
C GLN A 16 -5.28 18.30 -10.67
N GLY A 17 -4.03 18.13 -11.08
CA GLY A 17 -2.92 18.96 -10.63
C GLY A 17 -2.89 20.26 -11.41
N HIS A 18 -2.92 21.39 -10.71
CA HIS A 18 -2.65 22.69 -11.32
C HIS A 18 -1.13 22.84 -11.44
N ASP A 19 -0.65 23.19 -12.62
CA ASP A 19 0.77 23.43 -12.92
C ASP A 19 1.70 22.22 -12.73
N TRP A 20 1.16 21.00 -12.70
CA TRP A 20 1.98 19.78 -12.63
C TRP A 20 2.56 19.43 -13.98
N LEU A 21 3.85 19.10 -14.02
CA LEU A 21 4.50 18.63 -15.24
C LEU A 21 3.91 17.29 -15.69
N LYS A 22 3.68 17.13 -17.00
CA LYS A 22 3.20 15.88 -17.61
C LYS A 22 4.07 14.66 -17.27
N GLY A 23 5.37 14.85 -17.04
CA GLY A 23 6.27 13.76 -16.61
C GLY A 23 6.03 13.27 -15.18
N VAL A 24 5.40 14.08 -14.32
CA VAL A 24 5.25 13.82 -12.88
C VAL A 24 3.92 13.13 -12.54
N ILE A 25 2.85 13.42 -13.28
CA ILE A 25 1.50 12.90 -12.99
C ILE A 25 1.43 11.37 -12.92
N GLY A 26 2.26 10.65 -13.69
CA GLY A 26 2.32 9.19 -13.66
C GLY A 26 2.91 8.63 -12.36
N ILE A 27 3.92 9.31 -11.78
CA ILE A 27 4.51 8.94 -10.49
C ILE A 27 3.52 9.22 -9.36
N VAL A 28 2.79 10.34 -9.45
CA VAL A 28 1.74 10.67 -8.47
C VAL A 28 0.61 9.64 -8.52
N ALA A 29 0.14 9.27 -9.71
CA ALA A 29 -0.88 8.24 -9.88
C ALA A 29 -0.44 6.90 -9.28
N ALA A 30 0.82 6.48 -9.50
CA ALA A 30 1.36 5.25 -8.92
C ALA A 30 1.36 5.29 -7.38
N ARG A 31 1.83 6.38 -6.77
CA ARG A 31 1.82 6.56 -5.31
C ARG A 31 0.40 6.54 -4.71
N LEU A 32 -0.58 7.10 -5.42
CA LEU A 32 -1.97 7.05 -5.00
C LEU A 32 -2.53 5.62 -5.04
N VAL A 33 -2.19 4.83 -6.06
CA VAL A 33 -2.54 3.41 -6.12
C VAL A 33 -1.91 2.64 -4.96
N GLU A 34 -0.64 2.90 -4.65
CA GLU A 34 0.06 2.24 -3.55
C GLU A 34 -0.54 2.58 -2.17
N GLU A 35 -0.84 3.85 -1.92
CA GLU A 35 -1.34 4.33 -0.62
C GLU A 35 -2.80 3.92 -0.40
N PHE A 36 -3.66 4.08 -1.40
CA PHE A 36 -5.11 3.91 -1.25
C PHE A 36 -5.64 2.59 -1.80
N HIS A 37 -4.81 1.82 -2.53
CA HIS A 37 -5.22 0.60 -3.21
C HIS A 37 -6.49 0.80 -4.05
N ARG A 38 -6.52 1.91 -4.80
CA ARG A 38 -7.58 2.28 -5.75
C ARG A 38 -6.95 2.67 -7.08
N PRO A 39 -7.62 2.40 -8.22
CA PRO A 39 -7.25 3.01 -9.49
C PRO A 39 -7.14 4.52 -9.35
N ALA A 40 -6.09 5.11 -9.92
CA ALA A 40 -5.83 6.54 -9.85
C ALA A 40 -5.56 7.12 -11.24
N ILE A 41 -6.16 8.27 -11.52
CA ILE A 41 -6.01 9.02 -12.76
C ILE A 41 -5.69 10.46 -12.39
N VAL A 42 -4.51 10.92 -12.77
CA VAL A 42 -4.04 12.27 -12.44
C VAL A 42 -3.90 13.06 -13.71
N PHE A 43 -4.62 14.17 -13.80
CA PHE A 43 -4.62 15.10 -14.93
C PHE A 43 -3.76 16.33 -14.64
N THR A 44 -3.22 16.92 -15.70
CA THR A 44 -2.67 18.27 -15.73
C THR A 44 -3.12 18.99 -17.00
N ARG A 45 -3.08 20.31 -17.00
CA ARG A 45 -3.43 21.11 -18.18
C ARG A 45 -2.30 21.10 -19.21
N SER A 46 -2.64 20.94 -20.48
CA SER A 46 -1.72 20.99 -21.61
C SER A 46 -2.42 21.64 -22.79
N GLY A 47 -2.19 22.95 -22.97
CA GLY A 47 -2.94 23.78 -23.92
C GLY A 47 -4.44 23.79 -23.58
N ASP A 48 -5.25 23.45 -24.57
CA ASP A 48 -6.71 23.40 -24.48
C ASP A 48 -7.25 22.10 -23.87
N PHE A 49 -6.37 21.14 -23.57
CA PHE A 49 -6.75 19.82 -23.06
C PHE A 49 -6.26 19.57 -21.64
N LEU A 50 -6.88 18.58 -21.00
CA LEU A 50 -6.35 17.91 -19.82
C LEU A 50 -5.68 16.61 -20.26
N VAL A 51 -4.40 16.45 -19.93
CA VAL A 51 -3.65 15.21 -20.20
C VAL A 51 -3.44 14.48 -18.87
N GLY A 52 -3.84 13.22 -18.85
CA GLY A 52 -3.90 12.38 -17.67
C GLY A 52 -3.07 11.12 -17.78
N SER A 53 -2.56 10.67 -16.65
CA SER A 53 -1.92 9.36 -16.48
C SER A 53 -2.74 8.52 -15.51
N ALA A 54 -3.14 7.35 -15.98
CA ALA A 54 -3.88 6.35 -15.22
C ALA A 54 -2.95 5.23 -14.76
N ARG A 55 -3.16 4.79 -13.52
CA ARG A 55 -2.54 3.62 -12.89
C ARG A 55 -3.62 2.83 -12.17
N SER A 56 -3.49 1.51 -12.13
CA SER A 56 -4.52 0.64 -11.55
C SER A 56 -3.95 -0.46 -10.67
N ILE A 57 -4.81 -0.98 -9.80
CA ILE A 57 -4.57 -2.21 -9.04
C ILE A 57 -4.75 -3.43 -9.96
N LEU A 58 -4.20 -4.57 -9.56
CA LEU A 58 -4.24 -5.81 -10.37
C LEU A 58 -5.67 -6.27 -10.69
N THR A 59 -6.61 -6.02 -9.78
CA THR A 59 -8.01 -6.46 -9.86
C THR A 59 -8.90 -5.56 -10.71
N VAL A 60 -8.37 -4.47 -11.29
CA VAL A 60 -9.14 -3.53 -12.12
C VAL A 60 -8.40 -3.26 -13.42
N ASN A 61 -9.00 -3.66 -14.55
CA ASN A 61 -8.51 -3.32 -15.88
C ASN A 61 -8.89 -1.86 -16.21
N ILE A 62 -7.92 -0.96 -16.16
CA ILE A 62 -8.16 0.47 -16.41
C ILE A 62 -8.41 0.76 -17.89
N TYR A 63 -7.82 -0.02 -18.79
CA TYR A 63 -8.05 0.17 -20.22
C TYR A 63 -9.51 -0.10 -20.58
N ASP A 64 -10.07 -1.20 -20.07
CA ASP A 64 -11.49 -1.54 -20.31
C ASP A 64 -12.41 -0.46 -19.71
N ALA A 65 -12.11 -0.01 -18.49
CA ALA A 65 -12.87 1.06 -17.84
C ALA A 65 -12.87 2.36 -18.65
N LEU A 66 -11.73 2.72 -19.23
CA LEU A 66 -11.60 3.88 -20.13
C LEU A 66 -12.35 3.66 -21.45
N ASN A 67 -12.33 2.44 -21.98
CA ASN A 67 -13.03 2.10 -23.22
C ASN A 67 -14.56 2.30 -23.08
N PHE A 68 -15.14 1.95 -21.92
CA PHE A 68 -16.54 2.27 -21.61
C PHE A 68 -16.83 3.77 -21.56
N CYS A 69 -15.82 4.59 -21.25
CA CYS A 69 -15.91 6.05 -21.22
C CYS A 69 -15.43 6.71 -22.54
N SER A 70 -15.20 5.94 -23.61
CA SER A 70 -14.60 6.46 -24.85
C SER A 70 -15.37 7.63 -25.47
N HIS A 71 -16.69 7.65 -25.32
CA HIS A 71 -17.58 8.71 -25.83
C HIS A 71 -17.34 10.10 -25.20
N ILE A 72 -16.69 10.20 -24.04
CA ILE A 72 -16.35 11.48 -23.37
C ILE A 72 -14.85 11.79 -23.39
N ILE A 73 -14.05 10.86 -23.90
CA ILE A 73 -12.59 10.95 -23.94
C ILE A 73 -12.16 11.46 -25.32
N HIS A 74 -11.25 12.44 -25.34
CA HIS A 74 -10.68 12.92 -26.60
C HIS A 74 -9.71 11.89 -27.21
N GLN A 75 -8.85 11.31 -26.36
CA GLN A 75 -7.92 10.26 -26.76
C GLN A 75 -7.53 9.40 -25.55
N PHE A 76 -7.39 8.09 -25.70
CA PHE A 76 -6.74 7.24 -24.70
C PHE A 76 -5.97 6.10 -25.34
N GLY A 77 -5.05 5.51 -24.57
CA GLY A 77 -4.27 4.35 -24.97
C GLY A 77 -3.44 3.80 -23.82
N GLY A 78 -3.09 2.53 -23.87
CA GLY A 78 -2.35 1.86 -22.80
C GLY A 78 -2.75 0.40 -22.65
N HIS A 79 -2.58 -0.13 -21.43
CA HIS A 79 -2.79 -1.52 -21.07
C HIS A 79 -3.60 -1.62 -19.76
N SER A 80 -3.83 -2.84 -19.30
CA SER A 80 -4.70 -3.14 -18.14
C SER A 80 -4.36 -2.39 -16.85
N HIS A 81 -3.09 -2.03 -16.62
CA HIS A 81 -2.64 -1.38 -15.38
C HIS A 81 -2.15 0.08 -15.56
N ALA A 82 -2.04 0.55 -16.80
CA ALA A 82 -1.44 1.84 -17.10
C ALA A 82 -1.98 2.40 -18.42
N ALA A 83 -2.47 3.62 -18.41
CA ALA A 83 -2.96 4.28 -19.63
C ALA A 83 -2.70 5.79 -19.60
N GLY A 84 -2.65 6.39 -20.80
CA GLY A 84 -2.76 7.83 -21.01
C GLY A 84 -4.19 8.18 -21.43
N VAL A 85 -4.69 9.32 -20.97
CA VAL A 85 -6.02 9.84 -21.28
C VAL A 85 -5.92 11.33 -21.56
N THR A 86 -6.62 11.82 -22.58
CA THR A 86 -6.79 13.23 -22.88
C THR A 86 -8.27 13.58 -22.85
N LEU A 87 -8.63 14.67 -22.17
CA LEU A 87 -10.00 15.18 -22.07
C LEU A 87 -10.08 16.65 -22.47
N LEU A 88 -11.27 17.08 -22.89
CA LEU A 88 -11.61 18.50 -22.80
C LEU A 88 -11.84 18.87 -21.32
N PRO A 89 -11.43 20.07 -20.86
CA PRO A 89 -11.61 20.49 -19.47
C PRO A 89 -13.05 20.37 -18.96
N ASP A 90 -14.02 20.70 -19.81
CA ASP A 90 -15.44 20.67 -19.46
C ASP A 90 -15.97 19.25 -19.19
N ASN A 91 -15.28 18.22 -19.71
CA ASN A 91 -15.65 16.83 -19.50
C ASN A 91 -15.08 16.24 -18.20
N PHE A 92 -14.27 16.97 -17.42
CA PHE A 92 -13.55 16.41 -16.28
C PHE A 92 -14.48 15.78 -15.22
N GLU A 93 -15.51 16.51 -14.78
CA GLU A 93 -16.44 16.00 -13.76
C GLU A 93 -17.30 14.84 -14.31
N LEU A 94 -17.76 14.95 -15.57
CA LEU A 94 -18.50 13.88 -16.24
C LEU A 94 -17.66 12.60 -16.36
N PHE A 95 -16.37 12.75 -16.68
CA PHE A 95 -15.41 11.65 -16.73
C PHE A 95 -15.22 11.02 -15.37
N PHE A 96 -14.99 11.82 -14.32
CA PHE A 96 -14.84 11.33 -12.95
C PHE A 96 -16.03 10.45 -12.51
N HIS A 97 -17.26 10.91 -12.76
CA HIS A 97 -18.45 10.15 -12.40
C HIS A 97 -18.61 8.88 -13.24
N SER A 98 -18.42 8.98 -14.55
CA SER A 98 -18.55 7.84 -15.47
C SER A 98 -17.55 6.72 -15.15
N ILE A 99 -16.26 7.05 -14.98
CA ILE A 99 -15.23 6.05 -14.70
C ILE A 99 -15.44 5.41 -13.33
N SER A 100 -15.86 6.19 -12.33
CA SER A 100 -16.13 5.68 -10.98
C SER A 100 -17.32 4.71 -10.97
N GLU A 101 -18.37 4.98 -11.74
CA GLU A 101 -19.54 4.11 -11.84
C GLU A 101 -19.22 2.82 -12.62
N VAL A 102 -18.43 2.90 -13.71
CA VAL A 102 -17.97 1.71 -14.44
C VAL A 102 -17.17 0.78 -13.51
N ILE A 103 -16.19 1.33 -12.78
CA ILE A 103 -15.37 0.54 -11.86
C ILE A 103 -16.23 -0.03 -10.72
N LYS A 104 -17.18 0.74 -10.18
CA LYS A 104 -18.11 0.28 -9.14
C LYS A 104 -18.93 -0.93 -9.59
N ARG A 105 -19.46 -0.92 -10.82
CA ARG A 105 -20.28 -2.03 -11.36
C ARG A 105 -19.47 -3.32 -11.52
N GLN A 106 -18.17 -3.20 -11.77
CA GLN A 106 -17.26 -4.33 -11.93
C GLN A 106 -16.62 -4.76 -10.60
N ALA A 107 -16.79 -3.98 -9.53
CA ALA A 107 -16.18 -4.25 -8.24
C ALA A 107 -16.93 -5.34 -7.46
N THR A 108 -16.15 -6.22 -6.85
CA THR A 108 -16.58 -7.20 -5.86
C THR A 108 -16.17 -6.72 -4.45
N PRO A 109 -16.68 -7.33 -3.37
CA PRO A 109 -16.23 -7.03 -2.01
C PRO A 109 -14.71 -7.17 -1.80
N GLU A 110 -14.04 -7.97 -2.65
CA GLU A 110 -12.60 -8.25 -2.59
C GLU A 110 -11.76 -7.34 -3.50
N THR A 111 -12.37 -6.68 -4.50
CA THR A 111 -11.65 -5.91 -5.53
C THR A 111 -10.69 -4.88 -4.93
N PHE A 112 -11.09 -4.28 -3.82
CA PHE A 112 -10.40 -3.16 -3.19
C PHE A 112 -9.70 -3.51 -1.88
N LYS A 113 -9.72 -4.79 -1.50
CA LYS A 113 -9.00 -5.28 -0.32
C LYS A 113 -7.57 -5.59 -0.73
N LYS A 114 -6.61 -4.88 -0.13
CA LYS A 114 -5.19 -5.18 -0.32
C LYS A 114 -4.94 -6.58 0.25
N LYS A 115 -4.59 -7.51 -0.63
CA LYS A 115 -4.14 -8.85 -0.22
C LYS A 115 -2.65 -8.80 0.07
N LEU A 116 -2.25 -9.39 1.19
CA LEU A 116 -0.86 -9.65 1.52
C LEU A 116 -0.67 -11.16 1.57
N PHE A 117 0.40 -11.63 0.95
CA PHE A 117 0.78 -13.03 0.95
C PHE A 117 2.02 -13.18 1.82
N ALA A 118 1.97 -14.17 2.71
CA ALA A 118 3.13 -14.63 3.46
C ALA A 118 3.61 -15.92 2.80
N GLU A 119 4.93 -16.07 2.69
CA GLU A 119 5.54 -17.28 2.14
C GLU A 119 5.57 -18.41 3.15
N ALA A 120 5.65 -18.07 4.43
CA ALA A 120 5.53 -19.03 5.51
C ALA A 120 4.92 -18.39 6.77
N GLU A 121 4.18 -19.22 7.50
CA GLU A 121 3.90 -18.98 8.91
C GLU A 121 5.08 -19.54 9.72
N ILE A 122 5.69 -18.70 10.55
CA ILE A 122 6.87 -19.05 11.35
C ILE A 122 6.65 -18.63 12.80
N LYS A 123 7.30 -19.33 13.74
CA LYS A 123 7.35 -18.89 15.13
C LYS A 123 8.44 -17.85 15.31
N LEU A 124 8.30 -16.98 16.31
CA LEU A 124 9.35 -16.00 16.61
C LEU A 124 10.67 -16.68 17.02
N ALA A 125 10.57 -17.84 17.67
CA ALA A 125 11.73 -18.64 18.06
C ALA A 125 12.55 -19.18 16.88
N ASP A 126 11.94 -19.37 15.71
CA ASP A 126 12.61 -19.90 14.51
C ASP A 126 13.39 -18.82 13.74
N ILE A 127 13.27 -17.56 14.15
CA ILE A 127 13.93 -16.43 13.51
C ILE A 127 15.37 -16.34 14.01
N ASP A 128 16.26 -17.06 13.33
CA ASP A 128 17.70 -17.02 13.54
C ASP A 128 18.42 -16.14 12.50
N ASP A 129 19.73 -15.95 12.70
CA ASP A 129 20.54 -15.11 11.81
C ASP A 129 20.63 -15.68 10.40
N LYS A 130 20.51 -17.01 10.24
CA LYS A 130 20.57 -17.68 8.94
C LYS A 130 19.30 -17.38 8.14
N LEU A 131 18.13 -17.46 8.77
CA LEU A 131 16.85 -17.13 8.13
C LEU A 131 16.79 -15.66 7.72
N ILE A 132 17.29 -14.75 8.56
CA ILE A 132 17.36 -13.32 8.21
C ILE A 132 18.27 -13.14 7.00
N ARG A 133 19.50 -13.70 7.00
CA ARG A 133 20.43 -13.58 5.86
C ARG A 133 19.91 -14.22 4.58
N LEU A 134 19.21 -15.35 4.69
CA LEU A 134 18.51 -15.97 3.56
C LEU A 134 17.54 -14.96 2.94
N SER A 135 16.71 -14.34 3.79
CA SER A 135 15.68 -13.38 3.39
C SER A 135 16.24 -12.08 2.84
N THR A 136 17.30 -11.53 3.44
CA THR A 136 17.82 -10.19 3.13
C THR A 136 18.91 -10.20 2.07
N THR A 137 19.61 -11.33 1.86
CA THR A 137 20.82 -11.39 1.03
C THR A 137 20.76 -12.50 0.00
N HIS A 138 20.49 -13.75 0.39
CA HIS A 138 20.57 -14.87 -0.55
C HIS A 138 19.42 -14.91 -1.57
N LEU A 139 18.26 -14.35 -1.24
CA LEU A 139 17.10 -14.25 -2.14
C LEU A 139 17.11 -13.00 -3.03
N GLN A 140 18.17 -12.18 -2.96
CA GLN A 140 18.31 -11.01 -3.82
C GLN A 140 18.72 -11.39 -5.26
N PRO A 141 18.38 -10.58 -6.27
CA PRO A 141 17.60 -9.33 -6.18
C PRO A 141 16.10 -9.58 -6.04
N THR A 142 15.43 -8.78 -5.19
CA THR A 142 13.97 -8.81 -5.07
C THR A 142 13.32 -7.73 -5.92
N GLY A 143 12.10 -7.97 -6.40
CA GLY A 143 11.37 -7.09 -7.31
C GLY A 143 10.19 -7.78 -8.00
N ILE A 144 9.81 -7.29 -9.17
CA ILE A 144 8.75 -7.89 -9.98
C ILE A 144 9.21 -9.29 -10.42
N GLY A 145 8.40 -10.31 -10.10
CA GLY A 145 8.72 -11.72 -10.39
C GLY A 145 9.53 -12.44 -9.32
N ASN A 146 10.13 -11.72 -8.37
CA ASN A 146 10.78 -12.29 -7.18
C ASN A 146 10.51 -11.38 -5.97
N PRO A 147 9.29 -11.40 -5.40
CA PRO A 147 8.90 -10.48 -4.33
C PRO A 147 9.78 -10.68 -3.09
N THR A 148 9.94 -9.62 -2.30
CA THR A 148 10.57 -9.75 -0.98
C THR A 148 9.76 -10.75 -0.14
N PRO A 149 10.40 -11.74 0.50
CA PRO A 149 9.68 -12.75 1.27
C PRO A 149 9.03 -12.11 2.49
N HIS A 150 7.73 -12.36 2.65
CA HIS A 150 6.99 -12.00 3.85
C HIS A 150 6.74 -13.23 4.71
N TYR A 151 6.71 -13.02 6.02
CA TYR A 151 6.41 -14.05 6.99
C TYR A 151 5.25 -13.61 7.87
N ILE A 152 4.52 -14.57 8.42
CA ILE A 152 3.47 -14.31 9.39
C ILE A 152 3.73 -15.07 10.69
N SER A 153 3.48 -14.41 11.82
CA SER A 153 3.36 -15.05 13.12
C SER A 153 2.02 -14.66 13.74
N ARG A 154 1.40 -15.58 14.48
CA ARG A 154 0.04 -15.43 15.01
C ARG A 154 0.03 -15.39 16.52
N ASN A 155 -1.08 -14.87 17.06
CA ASN A 155 -1.36 -14.88 18.50
C ASN A 155 -0.26 -14.22 19.36
N LEU A 156 0.38 -13.18 18.83
CA LEU A 156 1.43 -12.43 19.52
C LEU A 156 0.83 -11.47 20.52
N LYS A 157 1.50 -11.26 21.65
CA LYS A 157 1.20 -10.19 22.60
C LYS A 157 2.07 -8.97 22.30
N VAL A 158 1.46 -7.80 22.41
CA VAL A 158 2.18 -6.52 22.33
C VAL A 158 2.61 -6.14 23.73
N LEU A 159 3.92 -5.98 23.95
CA LEU A 159 4.44 -5.64 25.27
C LEU A 159 4.34 -4.13 25.55
N ASN A 160 4.18 -3.78 26.83
CA ASN A 160 3.97 -2.41 27.32
C ASN A 160 5.12 -1.43 27.04
N ASN A 161 6.32 -1.92 26.73
CA ASN A 161 7.47 -1.08 26.36
C ASN A 161 7.44 -0.63 24.89
N SER A 162 6.43 -1.04 24.13
CA SER A 162 6.11 -0.54 22.80
C SER A 162 5.75 0.95 22.83
N ARG A 163 6.11 1.71 21.80
CA ARG A 163 5.96 3.18 21.78
C ARG A 163 5.94 3.77 20.38
N LEU A 164 5.42 4.99 20.28
CA LEU A 164 5.62 5.84 19.11
C LEU A 164 7.06 6.32 19.02
N ILE A 165 7.58 6.42 17.78
CA ILE A 165 8.93 6.91 17.48
C ILE A 165 8.88 7.85 16.26
N GLY A 166 9.96 8.62 16.06
CA GLY A 166 10.02 9.69 15.07
C GLY A 166 9.69 11.05 15.70
N SER A 167 10.23 12.13 15.15
CA SER A 167 10.00 13.50 15.65
C SER A 167 8.52 13.90 15.59
N ASP A 168 7.79 13.35 14.63
CA ASP A 168 6.35 13.55 14.41
C ASP A 168 5.49 12.42 14.99
N GLN A 169 6.09 11.46 15.72
CA GLN A 169 5.42 10.26 16.24
C GLN A 169 4.70 9.43 15.17
N SER A 170 5.12 9.51 13.91
CA SER A 170 4.45 8.83 12.81
C SER A 170 4.72 7.33 12.72
N HIS A 171 5.71 6.79 13.42
CA HIS A 171 6.06 5.36 13.37
C HIS A 171 5.85 4.68 14.73
N ILE A 172 5.70 3.35 14.71
CA ILE A 172 5.57 2.54 15.92
C ILE A 172 6.79 1.63 16.07
N LYS A 173 7.40 1.62 17.25
CA LYS A 173 8.27 0.53 17.70
C LYS A 173 7.47 -0.39 18.61
N LEU A 174 7.35 -1.65 18.23
CA LEU A 174 6.65 -2.68 18.98
C LEU A 174 7.65 -3.69 19.54
N TYR A 175 7.29 -4.34 20.64
CA TYR A 175 7.92 -5.56 21.11
C TYR A 175 6.86 -6.65 21.10
N LEU A 176 7.00 -7.59 20.16
CA LEU A 176 6.04 -8.67 19.95
C LEU A 176 6.54 -9.91 20.68
N HIS A 177 5.72 -10.45 21.56
CA HIS A 177 5.99 -11.64 22.37
C HIS A 177 5.11 -12.79 21.90
N GLU A 178 5.73 -13.95 21.66
CA GLU A 178 5.05 -15.20 21.38
C GLU A 178 4.96 -16.02 22.68
N PRO A 179 3.78 -16.15 23.28
CA PRO A 179 3.65 -16.79 24.60
C PRO A 179 4.06 -18.26 24.62
N GLU A 180 3.83 -18.98 23.52
CA GLU A 180 4.09 -20.42 23.42
C GLU A 180 5.58 -20.76 23.54
N THR A 181 6.45 -19.96 22.91
CA THR A 181 7.91 -20.17 22.90
C THR A 181 8.63 -19.27 23.90
N ASN A 182 7.89 -18.37 24.56
CA ASN A 182 8.42 -17.30 25.40
C ASN A 182 9.48 -16.42 24.71
N THR A 183 9.40 -16.30 23.38
CA THR A 183 10.32 -15.48 22.58
C THR A 183 9.71 -14.11 22.30
N TYR A 184 10.52 -13.06 22.30
CA TYR A 184 10.09 -11.75 21.84
C TYR A 184 11.08 -11.13 20.86
N ILE A 185 10.57 -10.37 19.89
CA ILE A 185 11.38 -9.65 18.91
C ILE A 185 10.88 -8.21 18.78
N GLN A 186 11.81 -7.27 18.59
CA GLN A 186 11.48 -5.89 18.28
C GLN A 186 10.95 -5.78 16.85
N ALA A 187 9.82 -5.09 16.68
CA ALA A 187 9.26 -4.77 15.39
C ALA A 187 9.18 -3.25 15.17
N VAL A 188 9.19 -2.83 13.91
CA VAL A 188 8.94 -1.43 13.51
C VAL A 188 7.82 -1.39 12.47
N TRP A 189 6.91 -0.43 12.63
CA TRP A 189 5.85 -0.16 11.66
C TRP A 189 5.87 1.31 11.26
N PHE A 190 6.38 1.59 10.06
CA PHE A 190 6.60 2.95 9.59
C PHE A 190 5.30 3.62 9.15
N SER A 191 5.11 4.90 9.52
CA SER A 191 4.01 5.76 9.06
C SER A 191 2.63 5.26 9.51
N LYS A 192 2.61 4.54 10.63
CA LYS A 192 1.43 3.86 11.19
C LYS A 192 1.14 4.26 12.63
N GLY A 193 1.74 5.33 13.14
CA GLY A 193 1.59 5.82 14.51
C GLY A 193 0.13 5.95 14.99
N HIS A 194 -0.77 6.35 14.10
CA HIS A 194 -2.21 6.46 14.39
C HIS A 194 -2.88 5.14 14.82
N HIS A 195 -2.29 3.97 14.52
CA HIS A 195 -2.82 2.68 14.97
C HIS A 195 -2.44 2.33 16.41
N PHE A 196 -1.43 2.98 16.99
CA PHE A 196 -0.87 2.60 18.29
C PHE A 196 -1.89 2.52 19.44
N PRO A 197 -2.84 3.47 19.59
CA PRO A 197 -3.85 3.40 20.66
C PRO A 197 -4.73 2.15 20.60
N HIS A 198 -4.91 1.58 19.41
CA HIS A 198 -5.73 0.38 19.19
C HIS A 198 -4.96 -0.91 19.44
N ILE A 199 -3.63 -0.87 19.47
CA ILE A 199 -2.77 -2.05 19.50
C ILE A 199 -2.17 -2.30 20.88
N ILE A 200 -1.83 -1.25 21.62
CA ILE A 200 -1.06 -1.35 22.88
C ILE A 200 -1.80 -2.13 23.99
N ASN A 201 -3.13 -2.23 23.91
CA ASN A 201 -3.97 -3.00 24.83
C ASN A 201 -4.82 -4.05 24.10
N ALA A 202 -4.44 -4.42 22.88
CA ALA A 202 -5.08 -5.52 22.17
C ALA A 202 -4.78 -6.84 22.88
N GLY A 203 -5.71 -7.81 22.84
CA GLY A 203 -5.53 -9.14 23.41
C GLY A 203 -4.34 -9.85 22.77
N THR A 204 -4.50 -10.33 21.54
CA THR A 204 -3.40 -10.82 20.72
C THR A 204 -3.46 -10.24 19.31
N VAL A 205 -2.36 -10.36 18.58
CA VAL A 205 -2.23 -9.85 17.22
C VAL A 205 -1.60 -10.90 16.31
N ASP A 206 -2.03 -10.92 15.05
CA ASP A 206 -1.30 -11.58 13.97
C ASP A 206 -0.49 -10.51 13.22
N ALA A 207 0.78 -10.78 12.96
CA ALA A 207 1.70 -9.82 12.34
C ALA A 207 2.30 -10.41 11.07
N ILE A 208 2.23 -9.65 9.97
CA ILE A 208 2.92 -9.96 8.71
C ILE A 208 4.07 -8.98 8.50
N TYR A 209 5.26 -9.51 8.23
CA TYR A 209 6.50 -8.72 8.27
C TYR A 209 7.58 -9.24 7.31
N THR A 210 8.54 -8.38 6.99
CA THR A 210 9.86 -8.80 6.50
C THR A 210 10.85 -8.90 7.66
N LEU A 211 11.87 -9.72 7.46
CA LEU A 211 12.98 -9.88 8.39
C LEU A 211 14.10 -8.89 8.05
N ASP A 212 14.73 -8.31 9.08
CA ASP A 212 15.91 -7.46 8.90
C ASP A 212 16.83 -7.51 10.11
N PHE A 213 18.07 -7.04 9.93
CA PHE A 213 18.95 -6.66 11.03
C PHE A 213 18.88 -5.15 11.25
N ASN A 214 18.60 -4.75 12.49
CA ASN A 214 18.80 -3.38 12.92
C ASN A 214 20.25 -3.22 13.40
N THR A 215 21.10 -2.66 12.54
CA THR A 215 22.51 -2.41 12.84
C THR A 215 22.70 -0.97 13.32
N PHE A 216 23.09 -0.80 14.58
CA PHE A 216 23.39 0.52 15.16
C PHE A 216 24.64 0.42 16.06
N ASN A 217 25.60 1.33 15.86
CA ASN A 217 26.86 1.37 16.61
C ASN A 217 27.59 0.01 16.68
N GLY A 218 27.63 -0.72 15.56
CA GLY A 218 28.30 -2.03 15.48
C GLY A 218 27.54 -3.20 16.09
N HIS A 219 26.40 -2.98 16.75
CA HIS A 219 25.52 -4.03 17.24
C HIS A 219 24.39 -4.28 16.25
N SER A 220 24.24 -5.53 15.81
CA SER A 220 23.13 -5.98 14.96
C SER A 220 22.13 -6.74 15.82
N ALA A 221 20.88 -6.29 15.83
CA ALA A 221 19.79 -6.97 16.51
C ALA A 221 18.74 -7.41 15.49
N LYS A 222 18.12 -8.58 15.72
CA LYS A 222 17.01 -9.06 14.90
C LYS A 222 15.84 -8.07 14.98
N GLN A 223 15.25 -7.73 13.85
CA GLN A 223 14.11 -6.82 13.77
C GLN A 223 13.09 -7.32 12.76
N LEU A 224 11.81 -7.15 13.11
CA LEU A 224 10.71 -7.32 12.17
C LEU A 224 10.33 -5.95 11.59
N LYS A 225 10.19 -5.85 10.27
CA LYS A 225 9.57 -4.69 9.62
C LYS A 225 8.14 -5.05 9.27
N LEU A 226 7.19 -4.52 10.02
CA LEU A 226 5.77 -4.85 9.82
C LEU A 226 5.25 -4.28 8.51
N LEU A 227 4.51 -5.11 7.77
CA LEU A 227 3.68 -4.69 6.67
C LEU A 227 2.28 -4.35 7.16
N ASP A 228 1.70 -5.25 7.97
CA ASP A 228 0.37 -5.12 8.52
C ASP A 228 0.22 -5.91 9.84
N LEU A 229 -0.82 -5.58 10.59
CA LEU A 229 -1.12 -6.20 11.87
C LEU A 229 -2.64 -6.33 12.03
N LYS A 230 -3.08 -7.54 12.35
CA LYS A 230 -4.48 -7.86 12.63
C LYS A 230 -4.66 -8.06 14.13
N ILE A 231 -5.56 -7.31 14.74
CA ILE A 231 -5.97 -7.51 16.12
C ILE A 231 -6.94 -8.70 16.18
N ASN A 232 -6.66 -9.65 17.07
CA ASN A 232 -7.57 -10.73 17.39
C ASN A 232 -8.40 -10.29 18.61
N PRO A 233 -9.74 -10.21 18.48
CA PRO A 233 -10.64 -9.83 19.58
C PRO A 233 -10.68 -10.89 20.68
#